data_AF-A0A8T2V7J6-F1
#
_entry.id   AF-A0A8T2V7J6-F1
#
_cell.length_a   1.000
_cell.length_b   1.000
_cell.length_c   1.000
_cell.angle_alpha   90.00
_cell.angle_beta   90.00
_cell.angle_gamma   90.00
#
_symmetry.space_group_name_H-M   'P 1'
#
loop_
_entity.id
_entity.type
_entity.pdbx_description
1 polymer ?
#
loop_
_entity_poly.entity_id
_entity_poly.type
_entity_poly.pdbx_seq_one_letter_code
_entity_poly.pdbx_strand_id
1 'polypeptide(L)'
;MGKGQRIRKIQVFVGGWQIKAIRLWLTGDGDFQEFGSPQGCPSREFTFDDNERVTSMSLWGNGAGTRAGAIKFRTSADREFDYGMTDWGRKREYRIDVGSGILVGAVYDSGFDIDAQGYWFLSSSILNTNLSSLRYGHLRGNSEIETLDSYRQTNRSSTRISWTFSGEKEVTMSKKWTSSKENVFNVNAIAKAEVPFFNVHASFEWHARETSSDERFSEERRKLSWSNGGQLSPGQSISLTVITHKGTLHVPYTGTVTINLANGAKFTYEETGTFTGIGYSSVEIRNIE
;
A
#
# COMPACT_ATOMS: atom_id res chain seq x y z
N MET A 1 -3.82 2.36 19.46
CA MET A 1 -2.83 1.54 18.72
C MET A 1 -3.01 1.80 17.24
N GLY A 2 -1.91 1.92 16.50
CA GLY A 2 -1.90 2.25 15.09
C GLY A 2 -2.50 1.14 14.21
N LYS A 3 -3.47 1.47 13.35
CA LYS A 3 -4.08 0.50 12.41
C LYS A 3 -3.04 0.09 11.36
N GLY A 4 -2.66 -1.19 11.32
CA GLY A 4 -1.73 -1.70 10.30
C GLY A 4 -0.26 -1.29 10.49
N GLN A 5 0.15 -0.92 11.71
CA GLN A 5 1.49 -0.41 12.00
C GLN A 5 2.29 -1.38 12.88
N ARG A 6 3.63 -1.31 12.81
CA ARG A 6 4.56 -1.99 13.72
C ARG A 6 5.44 -0.97 14.46
N ILE A 7 6.04 -1.36 15.57
CA ILE A 7 7.04 -0.53 16.25
C ILE A 7 8.31 -0.50 15.38
N ARG A 8 8.74 0.69 14.95
CA ARG A 8 9.98 0.90 14.17
C ARG A 8 11.17 1.32 15.02
N LYS A 9 10.91 1.99 16.13
CA LYS A 9 11.95 2.47 17.04
C LYS A 9 11.43 2.51 18.46
N ILE A 10 12.29 2.14 19.40
CA ILE A 10 12.08 2.28 20.83
C ILE A 10 13.24 3.09 21.41
N GLN A 11 12.92 4.03 22.31
CA GLN A 11 13.90 4.71 23.16
C GLN A 11 13.46 4.55 24.60
N VAL A 12 14.37 4.08 25.45
CA VAL A 12 14.10 3.79 26.86
C VAL A 12 14.95 4.70 27.72
N PHE A 13 14.33 5.37 28.68
CA PHE A 13 14.96 6.23 29.67
C PHE A 13 14.96 5.52 31.02
N VAL A 14 16.06 5.55 31.76
CA VAL A 14 16.20 4.81 33.01
C VAL A 14 16.65 5.71 34.15
N GLY A 15 16.16 5.43 35.36
CA GLY A 15 16.67 5.98 36.60
C GLY A 15 17.38 4.91 37.43
N GLY A 16 17.69 5.25 38.68
CA GLY A 16 18.38 4.34 39.61
C GLY A 16 17.64 3.03 39.87
N TRP A 17 16.31 3.08 39.93
CA TRP A 17 15.49 1.95 40.37
C TRP A 17 14.30 1.65 39.46
N GLN A 18 14.22 2.28 38.29
CA GLN A 18 13.08 2.14 37.37
C GLN A 18 13.42 2.48 35.92
N ILE A 19 12.56 2.03 35.01
CA ILE A 19 12.38 2.67 33.70
C ILE A 19 11.58 3.95 33.92
N LYS A 20 12.16 5.09 33.53
CA LYS A 20 11.59 6.42 33.74
C LYS A 20 10.57 6.78 32.66
N ALA A 21 10.91 6.50 31.42
CA ALA A 21 10.06 6.82 30.28
C ALA A 21 10.39 5.92 29.09
N ILE A 22 9.43 5.79 28.17
CA ILE A 22 9.61 5.11 26.90
C ILE A 22 9.03 5.99 25.79
N ARG A 23 9.81 6.15 24.71
CA ARG A 23 9.32 6.68 23.44
C ARG A 23 9.23 5.58 22.41
N LEU A 24 8.10 5.54 21.69
CA LEU A 24 7.86 4.61 20.60
C LEU A 24 7.57 5.36 19.32
N TRP A 25 8.18 4.91 18.24
CA TRP A 25 7.78 5.32 16.90
C TRP A 25 7.14 4.13 16.20
N LEU A 26 6.01 4.38 15.55
CA LEU A 26 5.34 3.42 14.69
C LEU A 26 5.75 3.64 13.24
N THR A 27 5.72 2.59 12.43
CA THR A 27 5.89 2.69 10.97
C THR A 27 4.78 3.53 10.35
N GLY A 28 5.10 4.34 9.33
CA GLY A 28 4.14 5.23 8.70
C GLY A 28 3.70 6.44 9.53
N ASP A 29 4.16 6.61 10.78
CA ASP A 29 3.97 7.82 11.57
C ASP A 29 5.31 8.57 11.76
N GLY A 30 5.26 9.90 11.64
CA GLY A 30 6.42 10.78 11.84
C GLY A 30 6.77 10.98 13.32
N ASP A 31 5.76 11.02 14.18
CA ASP A 31 5.91 11.36 15.60
C ASP A 31 6.13 10.15 16.51
N PHE A 32 6.57 10.43 17.74
CA PHE A 32 6.65 9.43 18.80
C PHE A 32 5.48 9.52 19.77
N GLN A 33 5.17 8.38 20.38
CA GLN A 33 4.37 8.30 21.59
C GLN A 33 5.31 8.25 22.79
N GLU A 34 5.10 9.11 23.78
CA GLU A 34 5.88 9.17 25.03
C GLU A 34 5.02 8.72 26.20
N PHE A 35 5.63 7.89 27.06
CA PHE A 35 5.04 7.40 28.30
C PHE A 35 6.05 7.64 29.42
N GLY A 36 5.59 8.09 30.60
CA GLY A 36 6.48 8.52 31.69
C GLY A 36 7.06 9.93 31.48
N SER A 37 8.08 10.29 32.27
CA SER A 37 8.75 11.61 32.18
C SER A 37 10.27 11.48 32.06
N PRO A 38 10.88 11.79 30.90
CA PRO A 38 12.29 11.49 30.62
C PRO A 38 13.31 12.43 31.29
N GLN A 39 12.88 13.47 32.02
CA GLN A 39 13.74 14.58 32.44
C GLN A 39 15.01 14.12 33.17
N GLY A 40 16.17 14.56 32.66
CA GLY A 40 17.48 14.34 33.26
C GLY A 40 17.99 12.89 33.23
N CYS A 41 17.26 11.96 32.59
CA CYS A 41 17.58 10.54 32.63
C CYS A 41 18.43 10.10 31.43
N PRO A 42 19.42 9.21 31.62
CA PRO A 42 20.11 8.57 30.51
C PRO A 42 19.11 7.73 29.69
N SER A 43 19.38 7.61 28.40
CA SER A 43 18.53 6.86 27.48
C SER A 43 19.33 6.04 26.49
N ARG A 44 18.69 4.99 25.95
CA ARG A 44 19.20 4.19 24.84
C ARG A 44 18.09 3.95 23.85
N GLU A 45 18.45 3.94 22.57
CA GLU A 45 17.51 3.68 21.47
C GLU A 45 17.86 2.42 20.69
N PHE A 46 16.85 1.87 20.04
CA PHE A 46 16.95 0.79 19.07
C PHE A 46 15.99 1.05 17.92
N THR A 47 16.51 1.07 16.70
CA THR A 47 15.72 1.21 15.46
C THR A 47 15.74 -0.13 14.75
N PHE A 48 14.55 -0.67 14.47
CA PHE A 48 14.40 -1.94 13.77
C PHE A 48 14.67 -1.75 12.27
N ASP A 49 15.40 -2.69 11.69
CA ASP A 49 15.56 -2.74 10.23
C ASP A 49 14.27 -3.27 9.58
N ASP A 50 14.15 -3.11 8.26
CA ASP A 50 12.99 -3.62 7.56
C ASP A 50 12.85 -5.14 7.69
N ASN A 51 11.68 -5.57 8.14
CA ASN A 51 11.33 -6.98 8.39
C ASN A 51 12.13 -7.65 9.51
N GLU A 52 12.89 -6.88 10.29
CA GLU A 52 13.55 -7.41 11.47
C GLU A 52 12.53 -7.82 12.54
N ARG A 53 12.73 -9.00 13.12
CA ARG A 53 11.82 -9.60 14.11
C ARG A 53 12.52 -9.76 15.43
N VAL A 54 11.78 -9.64 16.52
CA VAL A 54 12.26 -10.00 17.85
C VAL A 54 12.30 -11.53 17.96
N THR A 55 13.45 -12.10 18.30
CA THR A 55 13.63 -13.55 18.47
C THR A 55 13.51 -13.98 19.93
N SER A 56 13.75 -13.08 20.85
CA SER A 56 13.52 -13.28 22.29
C SER A 56 13.32 -11.94 22.98
N MET A 57 12.50 -11.92 24.03
CA MET A 57 12.30 -10.75 24.88
C MET A 57 12.19 -11.17 26.34
N SER A 58 12.82 -10.38 27.20
CA SER A 58 12.76 -10.51 28.64
C SER A 58 12.47 -9.15 29.27
N LEU A 59 11.61 -9.15 30.28
CA LEU A 59 11.26 -7.98 31.08
C LEU A 59 11.62 -8.22 32.54
N TRP A 60 11.92 -7.14 33.25
CA TRP A 60 12.10 -7.16 34.69
C TRP A 60 11.26 -6.08 35.33
N GLY A 61 10.69 -6.38 36.49
CA GLY A 61 10.29 -5.33 37.44
C GLY A 61 11.51 -4.81 38.19
N ASN A 62 11.35 -3.71 38.93
CA ASN A 62 12.39 -3.16 39.80
C ASN A 62 12.75 -4.05 41.00
N GLY A 63 12.02 -5.14 41.24
CA GLY A 63 12.24 -6.06 42.35
C GLY A 63 11.53 -5.69 43.66
N ALA A 64 10.83 -4.56 43.71
CA ALA A 64 9.81 -4.24 44.73
C ALA A 64 8.38 -4.49 44.21
N GLY A 65 8.22 -4.70 42.90
CA GLY A 65 6.91 -4.94 42.29
C GLY A 65 6.11 -3.66 42.04
N THR A 66 6.77 -2.50 42.01
CA THR A 66 6.12 -1.19 41.89
C THR A 66 6.41 -0.49 40.56
N ARG A 67 7.46 -0.88 39.83
CA ARG A 67 7.84 -0.29 38.54
C ARG A 67 8.40 -1.33 37.58
N ALA A 68 8.36 -1.01 36.29
CA ALA A 68 9.21 -1.64 35.30
C ALA A 68 10.69 -1.30 35.57
N GLY A 69 11.57 -2.30 35.47
CA GLY A 69 12.98 -2.19 35.85
C GLY A 69 13.95 -2.38 34.69
N ALA A 70 13.64 -3.25 33.72
CA ALA A 70 14.49 -3.44 32.55
C ALA A 70 13.73 -4.07 31.38
N ILE A 71 14.28 -3.89 30.18
CA ILE A 71 13.91 -4.58 28.95
C ILE A 71 15.17 -5.14 28.29
N LYS A 72 15.08 -6.39 27.82
CA LYS A 72 16.08 -7.02 26.97
C LYS A 72 15.39 -7.70 25.80
N PHE A 73 15.92 -7.56 24.59
CA PHE A 73 15.49 -8.36 23.45
C PHE A 73 16.64 -8.60 22.46
N ARG A 74 16.54 -9.72 21.73
CA ARG A 74 17.39 -10.00 20.56
C ARG A 74 16.54 -10.02 19.31
N THR A 75 17.18 -9.79 18.16
CA THR A 75 16.50 -9.74 16.88
C THR A 75 16.98 -10.81 15.90
N SER A 76 16.25 -10.94 14.79
CA SER A 76 16.61 -11.83 13.67
C SER A 76 17.85 -11.39 12.91
N ALA A 77 18.33 -10.15 13.12
CA ALA A 77 19.59 -9.64 12.60
C ALA A 77 20.76 -9.84 13.58
N ASP A 78 20.59 -10.70 14.59
CA ASP A 78 21.54 -10.95 15.68
C ASP A 78 21.98 -9.69 16.43
N ARG A 79 21.09 -8.70 16.51
CA ARG A 79 21.29 -7.49 17.32
C ARG A 79 20.66 -7.67 18.69
N GLU A 80 21.22 -7.03 19.69
CA GLU A 80 20.71 -7.07 21.07
C GLU A 80 20.46 -5.66 21.60
N PHE A 81 19.30 -5.47 22.23
CA PHE A 81 19.00 -4.33 23.08
C PHE A 81 18.86 -4.82 24.51
N ASP A 82 19.64 -4.25 25.42
CA ASP A 82 19.58 -4.54 26.85
C ASP A 82 19.74 -3.21 27.60
N TYR A 83 18.68 -2.81 28.30
CA TYR A 83 18.65 -1.54 29.02
C TYR A 83 17.70 -1.58 30.22
N GLY A 84 18.12 -0.99 31.33
CA GLY A 84 17.34 -0.98 32.57
C GLY A 84 17.96 -0.11 33.65
N MET A 85 17.33 -0.13 34.82
CA MET A 85 17.71 0.64 36.01
C MET A 85 19.20 0.51 36.37
N THR A 86 19.79 1.60 36.88
CA THR A 86 21.26 1.72 37.04
C THR A 86 21.79 1.31 38.41
N ASP A 87 20.97 1.39 39.46
CA ASP A 87 21.42 1.25 40.84
C ASP A 87 20.87 -0.04 41.46
N TRP A 88 19.59 -0.31 41.26
CA TRP A 88 18.94 -1.52 41.77
C TRP A 88 19.26 -2.71 40.86
N GLY A 89 19.62 -3.84 41.48
CA GLY A 89 19.91 -5.07 40.74
C GLY A 89 18.65 -5.74 40.17
N ARG A 90 18.78 -6.34 38.98
CA ARG A 90 17.72 -7.16 38.38
C ARG A 90 17.49 -8.42 39.22
N LYS A 91 16.22 -8.70 39.54
CA LYS A 91 15.81 -9.93 40.27
C LYS A 91 15.22 -10.95 39.29
N ARG A 92 13.92 -11.21 39.39
CA ARG A 92 13.21 -12.18 38.53
C ARG A 92 13.13 -11.69 37.09
N GLU A 93 13.65 -12.50 36.18
CA GLU A 93 13.43 -12.38 34.73
C GLU A 93 12.04 -12.92 34.37
N TYR A 94 11.31 -12.16 33.54
CA TYR A 94 10.08 -12.59 32.90
C TYR A 94 10.33 -12.75 31.40
N ARG A 95 10.49 -13.99 30.95
CA ARG A 95 10.62 -14.30 29.52
C ARG A 95 9.27 -14.20 28.84
N ILE A 96 9.24 -13.50 27.72
CA ILE A 96 8.02 -13.19 26.97
C ILE A 96 7.94 -14.13 25.77
N ASP A 97 6.76 -14.69 25.53
CA ASP A 97 6.45 -15.35 24.27
C ASP A 97 6.28 -14.28 23.19
N VAL A 98 7.22 -14.26 22.25
CA VAL A 98 7.26 -13.27 21.17
C VAL A 98 6.46 -13.71 19.95
N GLY A 99 5.86 -14.91 19.96
CA GLY A 99 5.09 -15.46 18.84
C GLY A 99 5.88 -15.41 17.53
N SER A 100 5.39 -14.63 16.57
CA SER A 100 6.06 -14.40 15.28
C SER A 100 7.31 -13.52 15.33
N GLY A 101 7.53 -12.81 16.45
CA GLY A 101 8.54 -11.77 16.59
C GLY A 101 8.16 -10.41 15.99
N ILE A 102 7.00 -10.30 15.33
CA ILE A 102 6.52 -9.04 14.75
C ILE A 102 5.87 -8.19 15.84
N LEU A 103 6.58 -7.15 16.27
CA LEU A 103 6.17 -6.25 17.34
C LEU A 103 5.20 -5.18 16.83
N VAL A 104 3.92 -5.32 17.15
CA VAL A 104 2.84 -4.47 16.63
C VAL A 104 2.40 -3.37 17.59
N GLY A 105 2.82 -3.43 18.85
CA GLY A 105 2.51 -2.40 19.82
C GLY A 105 3.05 -2.69 21.21
N ALA A 106 2.71 -1.81 22.14
CA ALA A 106 3.02 -1.92 23.54
C ALA A 106 1.88 -1.37 24.38
N VAL A 107 1.83 -1.79 25.63
CA VAL A 107 0.92 -1.30 26.65
C VAL A 107 1.75 -0.90 27.87
N TYR A 108 1.45 0.28 28.41
CA TYR A 108 2.12 0.79 29.60
C TYR A 108 1.06 1.26 30.59
N ASP A 109 1.35 1.04 31.86
CA ASP A 109 0.81 1.87 32.94
C ASP A 109 1.91 2.85 33.33
N SER A 110 1.59 4.14 33.37
CA SER A 110 2.60 5.17 33.56
C SER A 110 2.05 6.45 34.14
N GLY A 111 2.73 6.97 35.16
CA GLY A 111 2.66 8.36 35.61
C GLY A 111 3.98 9.09 35.35
N PHE A 112 4.73 9.38 36.42
CA PHE A 112 6.08 9.96 36.32
C PHE A 112 7.14 8.96 35.84
N ASP A 113 6.92 7.68 36.10
CA ASP A 113 7.75 6.55 35.72
C ASP A 113 6.90 5.55 34.91
N ILE A 114 7.51 4.47 34.42
CA ILE A 114 6.76 3.32 33.90
C ILE A 114 6.43 2.37 35.06
N ASP A 115 5.15 2.34 35.46
CA ASP A 115 4.63 1.48 36.51
C ASP A 115 4.61 0.01 36.06
N ALA A 116 4.10 -0.24 34.86
CA ALA A 116 4.07 -1.55 34.22
C ALA A 116 4.28 -1.45 32.70
N GLN A 117 4.80 -2.52 32.09
CA GLN A 117 5.04 -2.59 30.66
C GLN A 117 4.68 -3.96 30.08
N GLY A 118 4.18 -3.96 28.84
CA GLY A 118 3.92 -5.14 28.05
C GLY A 118 4.01 -4.84 26.55
N TYR A 119 4.25 -5.88 25.75
CA TYR A 119 4.48 -5.77 24.31
C TYR A 119 3.57 -6.72 23.55
N TRP A 120 3.06 -6.25 22.42
CA TRP A 120 2.08 -6.97 21.61
C TRP A 120 2.78 -7.52 20.37
N PHE A 121 2.77 -8.84 20.24
CA PHE A 121 3.30 -9.56 19.08
C PHE A 121 2.18 -10.22 18.29
N LEU A 122 2.35 -10.35 16.97
CA LEU A 122 1.49 -11.27 16.22
C LEU A 122 1.77 -12.70 16.67
N SER A 123 0.71 -13.47 16.93
CA SER A 123 0.80 -14.81 17.53
C SER A 123 1.39 -15.88 16.62
N SER A 124 1.47 -15.62 15.31
CA SER A 124 2.10 -16.51 14.33
C SER A 124 2.50 -15.71 13.08
N SER A 125 3.29 -16.31 12.20
CA SER A 125 3.68 -15.69 10.94
C SER A 125 2.48 -15.32 10.10
N ILE A 126 2.60 -14.25 9.31
CA ILE A 126 1.59 -13.84 8.35
C ILE A 126 1.54 -14.88 7.23
N LEU A 127 0.34 -15.43 7.00
CA LEU A 127 0.05 -16.35 5.91
C LEU A 127 -0.20 -15.58 4.61
N ASN A 128 -1.09 -14.60 4.67
CA ASN A 128 -1.35 -13.65 3.58
C ASN A 128 -2.05 -12.40 4.11
N THR A 129 -2.01 -11.34 3.31
CA THR A 129 -2.74 -10.10 3.59
C THR A 129 -3.53 -9.69 2.36
N ASN A 130 -4.83 -9.41 2.52
CA ASN A 130 -5.72 -9.05 1.43
C ASN A 130 -6.42 -7.72 1.70
N LEU A 131 -6.67 -6.95 0.65
CA LEU A 131 -7.56 -5.79 0.66
C LEU A 131 -8.92 -6.18 0.09
N SER A 132 -10.00 -5.78 0.74
CA SER A 132 -11.37 -6.14 0.36
C SER A 132 -12.36 -5.02 0.69
N SER A 133 -13.65 -5.21 0.38
CA SER A 133 -14.72 -4.27 0.73
C SER A 133 -14.45 -2.85 0.24
N LEU A 134 -13.92 -2.74 -0.99
CA LEU A 134 -13.52 -1.47 -1.58
C LEU A 134 -14.73 -0.57 -1.81
N ARG A 135 -14.59 0.69 -1.39
CA ARG A 135 -15.53 1.77 -1.70
C ARG A 135 -14.75 2.91 -2.30
N TYR A 136 -15.20 3.39 -3.44
CA TYR A 136 -14.55 4.48 -4.16
C TYR A 136 -15.29 5.78 -3.91
N GLY A 137 -14.54 6.88 -3.96
CA GLY A 137 -15.12 8.19 -4.20
C GLY A 137 -15.85 8.26 -5.54
N HIS A 138 -16.40 9.42 -5.84
CA HIS A 138 -17.15 9.61 -7.07
C HIS A 138 -16.26 9.37 -8.31
N LEU A 139 -16.68 8.47 -9.20
CA LEU A 139 -15.91 7.99 -10.35
C LEU A 139 -15.88 9.00 -11.52
N ARG A 140 -15.45 10.23 -11.25
CA ARG A 140 -15.19 11.25 -12.28
C ARG A 140 -13.74 11.19 -12.71
N GLY A 141 -13.49 10.50 -13.81
CA GLY A 141 -12.21 10.51 -14.50
C GLY A 141 -12.17 11.53 -15.62
N ASN A 142 -10.98 11.71 -16.19
CA ASN A 142 -10.78 12.47 -17.43
C ASN A 142 -10.76 11.51 -18.62
N SER A 143 -11.17 12.03 -19.78
CA SER A 143 -10.98 11.37 -21.08
C SER A 143 -10.33 12.35 -22.03
N GLU A 144 -9.27 11.93 -22.69
CA GLU A 144 -8.58 12.71 -23.72
C GLU A 144 -8.55 11.91 -25.03
N ILE A 145 -8.65 12.61 -26.15
CA ILE A 145 -8.52 12.00 -27.47
C ILE A 145 -7.04 11.90 -27.81
N GLU A 146 -6.55 10.69 -28.07
CA GLU A 146 -5.22 10.44 -28.63
C GLU A 146 -5.36 10.08 -30.11
N THR A 147 -4.71 10.87 -30.98
CA THR A 147 -4.54 10.51 -32.39
C THR A 147 -3.50 9.40 -32.51
N LEU A 148 -3.90 8.27 -33.09
CA LEU A 148 -3.05 7.12 -33.30
C LEU A 148 -2.32 7.18 -34.64
N ASP A 149 -3.02 7.60 -35.69
CA ASP A 149 -2.49 7.66 -37.06
C ASP A 149 -3.34 8.58 -37.94
N SER A 150 -2.84 8.97 -39.11
CA SER A 150 -3.57 9.79 -40.09
C SER A 150 -3.20 9.41 -41.51
N TYR A 151 -4.17 9.52 -42.41
CA TYR A 151 -4.04 9.11 -43.80
C TYR A 151 -4.66 10.14 -44.72
N ARG A 152 -4.01 10.43 -45.85
CA ARG A 152 -4.58 11.27 -46.90
C ARG A 152 -4.21 10.71 -48.26
N GLN A 153 -5.20 10.60 -49.14
CA GLN A 153 -4.97 10.23 -50.53
C GLN A 153 -5.90 10.99 -51.46
N THR A 154 -5.38 11.38 -52.61
CA THR A 154 -6.14 12.00 -53.71
C THR A 154 -5.92 11.19 -54.97
N ASN A 155 -7.00 10.82 -55.66
CA ASN A 155 -6.90 10.20 -56.97
C ASN A 155 -6.71 11.26 -58.06
N ARG A 156 -5.46 11.46 -58.48
CA ARG A 156 -5.10 12.37 -59.59
C ARG A 156 -5.07 11.68 -60.96
N SER A 157 -5.40 10.38 -61.03
CA SER A 157 -5.42 9.65 -62.29
C SER A 157 -6.79 9.78 -62.98
N SER A 158 -6.85 9.36 -64.25
CA SER A 158 -8.10 9.27 -65.03
C SER A 158 -8.91 7.99 -64.77
N THR A 159 -8.43 7.10 -63.90
CA THR A 159 -9.08 5.81 -63.58
C THR A 159 -9.34 5.66 -62.09
N ARG A 160 -10.20 4.73 -61.70
CA ARG A 160 -10.49 4.48 -60.28
C ARG A 160 -9.30 3.78 -59.61
N ILE A 161 -8.92 4.22 -58.40
CA ILE A 161 -7.85 3.60 -57.61
C ILE A 161 -8.42 2.98 -56.33
N SER A 162 -7.84 1.87 -55.89
CA SER A 162 -8.11 1.28 -54.57
C SER A 162 -7.18 1.86 -53.52
N TRP A 163 -7.66 1.91 -52.28
CA TRP A 163 -6.86 2.35 -51.14
C TRP A 163 -7.12 1.49 -49.91
N THR A 164 -6.12 1.41 -49.04
CA THR A 164 -6.19 0.71 -47.76
C THR A 164 -5.39 1.50 -46.74
N PHE A 165 -5.97 1.63 -45.55
CA PHE A 165 -5.38 2.27 -44.41
C PHE A 165 -5.55 1.36 -43.20
N SER A 166 -4.46 0.74 -42.78
CA SER A 166 -4.43 -0.20 -41.67
C SER A 166 -3.19 -0.03 -40.85
N GLY A 167 -3.29 -0.34 -39.56
CA GLY A 167 -2.18 -0.23 -38.63
C GLY A 167 -2.53 -0.79 -37.27
N GLU A 168 -1.56 -0.70 -36.37
CA GLU A 168 -1.72 -1.12 -34.99
C GLU A 168 -0.88 -0.28 -34.04
N LYS A 169 -1.35 -0.17 -32.80
CA LYS A 169 -0.67 0.50 -31.70
C LYS A 169 -0.83 -0.32 -30.43
N GLU A 170 0.26 -0.61 -29.75
CA GLU A 170 0.23 -1.16 -28.40
C GLU A 170 0.05 -0.04 -27.38
N VAL A 171 -0.90 -0.20 -26.46
CA VAL A 171 -1.17 0.71 -25.33
C VAL A 171 -1.10 -0.05 -24.02
N THR A 172 -0.75 0.65 -22.94
CA THR A 172 -0.65 0.05 -21.60
C THR A 172 -1.78 0.56 -20.71
N MET A 173 -2.66 -0.35 -20.31
CA MET A 173 -3.69 -0.12 -19.30
C MET A 173 -3.12 -0.44 -17.92
N SER A 174 -3.57 0.27 -16.88
CA SER A 174 -3.08 0.03 -15.53
C SER A 174 -4.12 0.28 -14.46
N LYS A 175 -3.96 -0.41 -13.34
CA LYS A 175 -4.72 -0.22 -12.10
C LYS A 175 -3.73 -0.15 -10.94
N LYS A 176 -3.91 0.80 -10.03
CA LYS A 176 -3.04 0.98 -8.87
C LYS A 176 -3.82 1.43 -7.64
N TRP A 177 -3.61 0.74 -6.52
CA TRP A 177 -4.14 1.13 -5.21
C TRP A 177 -2.97 1.49 -4.29
N THR A 178 -2.89 2.76 -3.91
CA THR A 178 -1.94 3.23 -2.90
C THR A 178 -2.54 3.12 -1.50
N SER A 179 -1.71 3.20 -0.47
CA SER A 179 -2.15 3.38 0.91
C SER A 179 -1.80 4.79 1.37
N SER A 180 -2.67 5.42 2.16
CA SER A 180 -2.41 6.74 2.76
C SER A 180 -1.31 6.70 3.84
N LYS A 181 -1.12 5.53 4.45
CA LYS A 181 -0.02 5.24 5.38
C LYS A 181 0.86 4.13 4.83
N GLU A 182 2.14 4.18 5.17
CA GLU A 182 3.07 3.10 4.83
C GLU A 182 2.57 1.77 5.43
N ASN A 183 2.18 0.84 4.57
CA ASN A 183 1.66 -0.46 4.98
C ASN A 183 2.82 -1.46 5.04
N VAL A 184 3.17 -1.88 6.24
CA VAL A 184 4.33 -2.75 6.52
C VAL A 184 4.03 -4.25 6.42
N PHE A 185 2.79 -4.62 6.12
CA PHE A 185 2.36 -6.03 6.01
C PHE A 185 2.25 -6.51 4.57
N ASN A 186 2.86 -5.77 3.61
CA ASN A 186 2.99 -6.12 2.20
C ASN A 186 1.69 -6.65 1.58
N VAL A 187 0.66 -5.80 1.58
CA VAL A 187 -0.63 -6.15 0.98
C VAL A 187 -0.48 -6.09 -0.54
N ASN A 188 -0.38 -7.24 -1.19
CA ASN A 188 -0.20 -7.31 -2.64
C ASN A 188 -1.48 -7.73 -3.37
N ALA A 189 -2.43 -8.34 -2.67
CA ALA A 189 -3.65 -8.89 -3.24
C ALA A 189 -4.90 -8.08 -2.85
N ILE A 190 -5.78 -7.94 -3.83
CA ILE A 190 -7.15 -7.46 -3.67
C ILE A 190 -8.05 -8.69 -3.80
N ALA A 191 -8.75 -9.04 -2.72
CA ALA A 191 -9.78 -10.06 -2.77
C ALA A 191 -11.01 -9.52 -3.50
N LYS A 192 -11.79 -10.41 -4.13
CA LYS A 192 -13.03 -10.12 -4.90
C LYS A 192 -13.68 -8.81 -4.47
N ALA A 193 -13.61 -7.82 -5.36
CA ALA A 193 -14.08 -6.48 -5.10
C ALA A 193 -14.62 -5.85 -6.39
N GLU A 194 -15.41 -4.81 -6.22
CA GLU A 194 -15.73 -3.92 -7.33
C GLU A 194 -14.47 -3.13 -7.71
N VAL A 195 -14.14 -3.09 -8.99
CA VAL A 195 -12.96 -2.40 -9.51
C VAL A 195 -13.37 -1.45 -10.64
N PRO A 196 -12.95 -0.17 -10.60
CA PRO A 196 -13.23 0.78 -11.65
C PRO A 196 -12.62 0.36 -12.99
N PHE A 197 -13.41 0.49 -14.06
CA PHE A 197 -13.00 0.28 -15.43
C PHE A 197 -13.51 1.41 -16.33
N PHE A 198 -12.78 1.68 -17.40
CA PHE A 198 -13.14 2.69 -18.39
C PHE A 198 -14.07 2.08 -19.45
N ASN A 199 -15.26 2.64 -19.63
CA ASN A 199 -16.23 2.16 -20.59
C ASN A 199 -15.86 2.56 -22.02
N VAL A 200 -15.80 1.55 -22.87
CA VAL A 200 -15.22 1.58 -24.21
C VAL A 200 -16.27 1.95 -25.28
N HIS A 201 -17.58 1.94 -24.95
CA HIS A 201 -18.63 1.83 -25.99
C HIS A 201 -19.71 2.92 -26.05
N ALA A 202 -20.02 3.65 -24.97
CA ALA A 202 -21.23 4.49 -24.96
C ALA A 202 -21.06 5.92 -24.41
N SER A 203 -20.22 6.13 -23.39
CA SER A 203 -20.14 7.43 -22.72
C SER A 203 -18.73 7.89 -22.30
N PHE A 204 -17.67 7.11 -22.59
CA PHE A 204 -16.30 7.38 -22.10
C PHE A 204 -16.26 7.67 -20.59
N GLU A 205 -17.03 6.91 -19.82
CA GLU A 205 -17.18 7.05 -18.37
C GLU A 205 -16.51 5.91 -17.60
N TRP A 206 -16.27 6.16 -16.31
CA TRP A 206 -15.77 5.14 -15.39
C TRP A 206 -16.92 4.49 -14.64
N HIS A 207 -16.92 3.16 -14.60
CA HIS A 207 -17.88 2.38 -13.82
C HIS A 207 -17.15 1.38 -12.95
N ALA A 208 -17.78 0.93 -11.88
CA ALA A 208 -17.27 -0.19 -11.08
C ALA A 208 -17.89 -1.50 -11.57
N ARG A 209 -17.09 -2.56 -11.66
CA ARG A 209 -17.56 -3.93 -11.94
C ARG A 209 -16.92 -4.89 -10.96
N GLU A 210 -17.67 -5.88 -10.49
CA GLU A 210 -17.12 -6.96 -9.68
C GLU A 210 -16.09 -7.75 -10.49
N THR A 211 -14.85 -7.84 -9.99
CA THR A 211 -13.79 -8.68 -10.58
C THR A 211 -13.40 -9.81 -9.64
N SER A 212 -12.99 -10.94 -10.23
CA SER A 212 -12.30 -12.00 -9.50
C SER A 212 -10.87 -11.53 -9.22
N SER A 213 -10.55 -11.28 -7.95
CA SER A 213 -9.20 -10.99 -7.40
C SER A 213 -8.21 -10.23 -8.31
N ASP A 214 -7.89 -9.00 -7.94
CA ASP A 214 -6.86 -8.19 -8.62
C ASP A 214 -5.58 -8.09 -7.76
N GLU A 215 -4.48 -7.62 -8.35
CA GLU A 215 -3.29 -7.19 -7.63
C GLU A 215 -3.41 -5.69 -7.26
N ARG A 216 -2.70 -5.25 -6.21
CA ARG A 216 -2.64 -3.81 -5.86
C ARG A 216 -2.04 -2.94 -6.95
N PHE A 217 -1.31 -3.54 -7.86
CA PHE A 217 -0.83 -2.92 -9.06
C PHE A 217 -0.87 -3.96 -10.18
N SER A 218 -1.49 -3.60 -11.28
CA SER A 218 -1.48 -4.42 -12.48
C SER A 218 -1.33 -3.55 -13.72
N GLU A 219 -0.61 -4.08 -14.70
CA GLU A 219 -0.49 -3.50 -16.02
C GLU A 219 -0.85 -4.55 -17.06
N GLU A 220 -1.62 -4.13 -18.06
CA GLU A 220 -2.02 -4.96 -19.19
C GLU A 220 -1.69 -4.23 -20.48
N ARG A 221 -1.03 -4.91 -21.40
CA ARG A 221 -0.80 -4.36 -22.75
C ARG A 221 -1.92 -4.79 -23.66
N ARG A 222 -2.50 -3.83 -24.36
CA ARG A 222 -3.57 -4.05 -25.33
C ARG A 222 -3.12 -3.56 -26.70
N LYS A 223 -3.27 -4.41 -27.71
CA LYS A 223 -3.09 -4.02 -29.10
C LYS A 223 -4.38 -3.41 -29.65
N LEU A 224 -4.29 -2.17 -30.10
CA LEU A 224 -5.34 -1.47 -30.85
C LEU A 224 -5.01 -1.62 -32.34
N SER A 225 -5.93 -2.16 -33.13
CA SER A 225 -5.73 -2.36 -34.57
C SER A 225 -6.86 -1.71 -35.36
N TRP A 226 -6.53 -1.15 -36.51
CA TRP A 226 -7.49 -0.55 -37.44
C TRP A 226 -7.24 -1.04 -38.86
N SER A 227 -8.31 -1.10 -39.65
CA SER A 227 -8.25 -1.32 -41.08
C SER A 227 -9.47 -0.70 -41.72
N ASN A 228 -9.25 0.11 -42.75
CA ASN A 228 -10.28 0.67 -43.59
C ASN A 228 -9.79 0.70 -45.04
N GLY A 229 -10.70 0.65 -46.00
CA GLY A 229 -10.34 0.64 -47.40
C GLY A 229 -11.52 0.91 -48.31
N GLY A 230 -11.23 1.24 -49.55
CA GLY A 230 -12.26 1.55 -50.53
C GLY A 230 -11.69 1.89 -51.89
N GLN A 231 -12.48 2.61 -52.68
CA GLN A 231 -12.07 3.09 -53.98
C GLN A 231 -12.29 4.60 -54.12
N LEU A 232 -11.39 5.28 -54.82
CA LEU A 232 -11.51 6.70 -55.18
C LEU A 232 -11.68 6.82 -56.69
N SER A 233 -12.75 7.47 -57.13
CA SER A 233 -12.93 7.86 -58.53
C SER A 233 -11.98 9.03 -58.88
N PRO A 234 -11.71 9.28 -60.17
CA PRO A 234 -10.89 10.41 -60.60
C PRO A 234 -11.32 11.73 -59.94
N GLY A 235 -10.37 12.46 -59.36
CA GLY A 235 -10.60 13.72 -58.67
C GLY A 235 -11.06 13.63 -57.21
N GLN A 236 -11.42 12.44 -56.70
CA GLN A 236 -11.81 12.28 -55.29
C GLN A 236 -10.61 12.24 -54.35
N SER A 237 -10.82 12.70 -53.12
CA SER A 237 -9.84 12.62 -52.03
C SER A 237 -10.47 12.02 -50.79
N ILE A 238 -9.64 11.40 -49.96
CA ILE A 238 -9.98 10.92 -48.62
C ILE A 238 -8.93 11.44 -47.64
N SER A 239 -9.38 11.88 -46.47
CA SER A 239 -8.52 12.18 -45.33
C SER A 239 -9.12 11.50 -44.10
N LEU A 240 -8.35 10.63 -43.46
CA LEU A 240 -8.75 9.87 -42.28
C LEU A 240 -7.83 10.18 -41.10
N THR A 241 -8.39 10.14 -39.90
CA THR A 241 -7.65 10.11 -38.64
C THR A 241 -8.14 8.93 -37.83
N VAL A 242 -7.21 8.17 -37.26
CA VAL A 242 -7.51 7.13 -36.26
C VAL A 242 -7.30 7.74 -34.89
N ILE A 243 -8.29 7.61 -34.04
CA ILE A 243 -8.21 8.08 -32.66
C ILE A 243 -8.58 6.97 -31.67
N THR A 244 -8.18 7.16 -30.42
CA THR A 244 -8.71 6.44 -29.25
C THR A 244 -8.94 7.44 -28.13
N HIS A 245 -9.80 7.07 -27.17
CA HIS A 245 -9.97 7.83 -25.94
C HIS A 245 -9.15 7.19 -24.83
N LYS A 246 -8.26 7.98 -24.24
CA LYS A 246 -7.50 7.61 -23.05
C LYS A 246 -8.22 8.12 -21.82
N GLY A 247 -8.74 7.19 -21.04
CA GLY A 247 -9.35 7.44 -19.74
C GLY A 247 -8.31 7.44 -18.63
N THR A 248 -8.35 8.44 -17.75
CA THR A 248 -7.59 8.44 -16.50
C THR A 248 -8.55 8.63 -15.33
N LEU A 249 -8.36 7.86 -14.26
CA LEU A 249 -9.11 8.01 -13.01
C LEU A 249 -8.14 8.19 -11.86
N HIS A 250 -8.46 9.13 -10.97
CA HIS A 250 -7.75 9.34 -9.73
C HIS A 250 -8.76 9.66 -8.63
N VAL A 251 -9.06 8.67 -7.79
CA VAL A 251 -10.12 8.79 -6.78
C VAL A 251 -9.68 8.21 -5.44
N PRO A 252 -10.10 8.81 -4.31
CA PRO A 252 -9.88 8.19 -3.02
C PRO A 252 -10.68 6.88 -2.92
N TYR A 253 -10.18 5.93 -2.13
CA TYR A 253 -10.91 4.73 -1.75
C TYR A 253 -10.78 4.45 -0.25
N THR A 254 -11.72 3.68 0.26
CA THR A 254 -11.64 3.00 1.56
C THR A 254 -11.75 1.50 1.36
N GLY A 255 -11.13 0.70 2.22
CA GLY A 255 -11.28 -0.75 2.18
C GLY A 255 -10.81 -1.42 3.46
N THR A 256 -11.13 -2.69 3.60
CA THR A 256 -10.76 -3.49 4.77
C THR A 256 -9.55 -4.35 4.44
N VAL A 257 -8.44 -4.12 5.15
CA VAL A 257 -7.28 -5.01 5.13
C VAL A 257 -7.51 -6.16 6.09
N THR A 258 -7.30 -7.38 5.63
CA THR A 258 -7.34 -8.60 6.45
C THR A 258 -5.97 -9.26 6.45
N ILE A 259 -5.35 -9.37 7.62
CA ILE A 259 -4.13 -10.14 7.85
C ILE A 259 -4.53 -11.51 8.38
N ASN A 260 -4.23 -12.55 7.61
CA ASN A 260 -4.42 -13.94 8.02
C ASN A 260 -3.10 -14.49 8.55
N LEU A 261 -3.11 -15.07 9.75
CA LEU A 261 -1.93 -15.70 10.34
C LEU A 261 -1.94 -17.22 10.09
N ALA A 262 -0.76 -17.84 10.13
CA ALA A 262 -0.59 -19.27 9.87
C ALA A 262 -1.30 -20.17 10.90
N ASN A 263 -1.57 -19.67 12.11
CA ASN A 263 -2.35 -20.35 13.13
C ASN A 263 -3.88 -20.18 12.98
N GLY A 264 -4.35 -19.54 11.89
CA GLY A 264 -5.77 -19.31 11.61
C GLY A 264 -6.35 -18.04 12.26
N ALA A 265 -5.60 -17.36 13.13
CA ALA A 265 -6.01 -16.07 13.67
C ALA A 265 -6.06 -15.00 12.56
N LYS A 266 -6.95 -14.01 12.73
CA LYS A 266 -7.17 -12.94 11.75
C LYS A 266 -7.30 -11.60 12.43
N PHE A 267 -6.76 -10.57 11.78
CA PHE A 267 -6.88 -9.19 12.20
C PHE A 267 -7.32 -8.32 11.04
N THR A 268 -8.22 -7.38 11.29
CA THR A 268 -8.75 -6.49 10.26
C THR A 268 -8.63 -5.04 10.67
N TYR A 269 -8.36 -4.17 9.70
CA TYR A 269 -8.46 -2.73 9.89
C TYR A 269 -8.89 -2.04 8.60
N GLU A 270 -9.51 -0.88 8.78
CA GLU A 270 -9.86 0.01 7.68
C GLU A 270 -8.61 0.76 7.18
N GLU A 271 -8.38 0.70 5.88
CA GLU A 271 -7.36 1.44 5.14
C GLU A 271 -8.04 2.46 4.22
N THR A 272 -7.37 3.58 4.01
CA THR A 272 -7.73 4.56 2.98
C THR A 272 -6.55 4.76 2.05
N GLY A 273 -6.82 5.15 0.82
CA GLY A 273 -5.77 5.45 -0.14
C GLY A 273 -6.34 6.01 -1.42
N THR A 274 -5.56 5.92 -2.49
CA THR A 274 -5.96 6.42 -3.80
C THR A 274 -5.91 5.31 -4.84
N PHE A 275 -6.98 5.21 -5.62
CA PHE A 275 -7.03 4.41 -6.82
C PHE A 275 -6.64 5.27 -8.02
N THR A 276 -5.69 4.79 -8.80
CA THR A 276 -5.36 5.34 -10.12
C THR A 276 -5.60 4.29 -11.18
N GLY A 277 -6.34 4.64 -12.23
CA GLY A 277 -6.61 3.77 -13.37
C GLY A 277 -6.30 4.45 -14.69
N ILE A 278 -5.72 3.71 -15.64
CA ILE A 278 -5.56 4.11 -17.03
C ILE A 278 -6.27 3.09 -17.92
N GLY A 279 -7.18 3.57 -18.77
CA GLY A 279 -7.92 2.75 -19.72
C GLY A 279 -7.96 3.38 -21.11
N TYR A 280 -8.23 2.55 -22.12
CA TYR A 280 -8.32 2.97 -23.52
C TYR A 280 -9.63 2.47 -24.15
N SER A 281 -10.27 3.33 -24.95
CA SER A 281 -11.40 2.91 -25.78
C SER A 281 -10.94 2.07 -26.97
N SER A 282 -11.90 1.53 -27.72
CA SER A 282 -11.63 0.99 -29.05
C SER A 282 -11.22 2.11 -30.01
N VAL A 283 -10.62 1.74 -31.13
CA VAL A 283 -10.24 2.71 -32.17
C VAL A 283 -11.47 3.25 -32.88
N GLU A 284 -11.43 4.53 -33.22
CA GLU A 284 -12.40 5.17 -34.11
C GLU A 284 -11.67 5.75 -35.31
N ILE A 285 -12.23 5.56 -36.51
CA ILE A 285 -11.71 6.15 -37.75
C ILE A 285 -12.67 7.28 -38.15
N ARG A 286 -12.16 8.50 -38.23
CA ARG A 286 -12.92 9.70 -38.59
C ARG A 286 -12.42 10.29 -39.90
N ASN A 287 -13.32 10.85 -40.70
CA ASN A 287 -12.93 11.70 -41.82
C ASN A 287 -12.49 13.07 -41.30
N ILE A 288 -11.41 13.62 -41.86
CA ILE A 288 -11.05 15.03 -41.67
C ILE A 288 -11.70 15.80 -42.82
N GLU A 289 -12.57 16.77 -42.50
CA GLU A 289 -13.08 17.75 -43.47
C GLU A 289 -11.96 18.61 -44.06
#